data_AF-A0A760MWG0-F1
#
_entry.id   AF-A0A760MWG0-F1
#
_cell.length_a   1.000
_cell.length_b   1.000
_cell.length_c   1.000
_cell.angle_alpha   90.00
_cell.angle_beta   90.00
_cell.angle_gamma   90.00
#
_symmetry.space_group_name_H-M   'P 1'
#
loop_
_entity.id
_entity.type
_entity.pdbx_description
1 polymer ?
#
loop_
_entity_poly.entity_id
_entity_poly.type
_entity_poly.pdbx_seq_one_letter_code
_entity_poly.pdbx_strand_id
1 'polypeptide(L)'
;MFPQSKSQNSDAICHRERHALNEKMGFLQRKFYLGDDTLMKLALIFRALMGKKLNLKRMDSEAAADVISSCINLMYNTLFFDCETQKKTIRKGPPAITPAMSPEAFKKYRLYQQIRGCFNKLQTDDTDTEKYKSVAKFLNENGIKKPIYHKLSKDKKWLPSDVEIIRHKLISKLIARNNKNFENEKRVAG
;
A
#
# COMPACT_ATOMS: atom_id res chain seq x y z
N MET A 1 14.60 -9.54 40.00
CA MET A 1 13.91 -8.88 38.86
C MET A 1 13.50 -9.99 37.90
N PHE A 2 12.24 -10.42 37.92
CA PHE A 2 11.78 -11.49 37.03
C PHE A 2 11.84 -11.00 35.57
N PRO A 3 12.28 -11.81 34.59
CA PRO A 3 12.21 -11.42 33.20
C PRO A 3 10.73 -11.23 32.87
N GLN A 4 10.32 -10.00 32.51
CA GLN A 4 8.97 -9.78 32.00
C GLN A 4 8.79 -10.66 30.77
N SER A 5 7.93 -11.68 30.89
CA SER A 5 7.63 -12.59 29.80
C SER A 5 7.04 -11.78 28.65
N LYS A 6 7.69 -11.83 27.49
CA LYS A 6 7.21 -11.20 26.27
C LYS A 6 5.77 -11.65 26.00
N SER A 7 4.84 -10.69 25.86
CA SER A 7 3.43 -10.98 25.54
C SER A 7 3.36 -11.90 24.32
N GLN A 8 2.63 -13.01 24.45
CA GLN A 8 2.41 -14.03 23.42
C GLN A 8 1.19 -13.73 22.55
N ASN A 9 0.55 -12.58 22.76
CA ASN A 9 -0.54 -12.15 21.88
C ASN A 9 -0.01 -11.99 20.45
N SER A 10 -0.79 -12.44 19.46
CA SER A 10 -0.44 -12.43 18.04
C SER A 10 -0.06 -11.03 17.55
N ASP A 11 -0.74 -9.98 18.04
CA ASP A 11 -0.41 -8.58 17.75
C ASP A 11 0.96 -8.17 18.30
N ALA A 12 1.34 -8.66 19.48
CA ALA A 12 2.62 -8.36 20.11
C ALA A 12 3.78 -9.12 19.43
N ILE A 13 3.52 -10.32 18.92
CA ILE A 13 4.46 -11.06 18.06
C ILE A 13 4.64 -10.32 16.73
N CYS A 14 3.55 -9.92 16.08
CA CYS A 14 3.55 -9.15 14.83
C CYS A 14 4.32 -7.82 14.95
N HIS A 15 4.12 -7.08 16.04
CA HIS A 15 4.87 -5.84 16.28
C HIS A 15 6.38 -6.10 16.38
N ARG A 16 6.79 -7.19 17.03
CA ARG A 16 8.20 -7.58 17.16
C ARG A 16 8.80 -8.06 15.85
N GLU A 17 8.07 -8.84 15.05
CA GLU A 17 8.54 -9.28 13.73
C GLU A 17 8.66 -8.13 12.74
N ARG A 18 7.71 -7.19 12.75
CA ARG A 18 7.80 -5.94 11.99
C ARG A 18 9.02 -5.13 12.40
N HIS A 19 9.27 -5.03 13.71
CA HIS A 19 10.45 -4.36 14.24
C HIS A 19 11.73 -5.05 13.76
N ALA A 20 11.82 -6.38 13.87
CA ALA A 20 12.98 -7.16 13.45
C ALA A 20 13.23 -7.10 11.92
N LEU A 21 12.17 -7.09 11.10
CA LEU A 21 12.30 -6.98 9.64
C LEU A 21 12.77 -5.57 9.23
N ASN A 22 12.20 -4.54 9.84
CA ASN A 22 12.62 -3.15 9.64
C ASN A 22 14.06 -2.95 10.12
N GLU A 23 14.46 -3.59 11.21
CA GLU A 23 15.82 -3.56 11.74
C GLU A 23 16.81 -4.27 10.80
N LYS A 24 16.47 -5.44 10.24
CA LYS A 24 17.26 -6.15 9.21
C LYS A 24 17.45 -5.33 7.94
N MET A 25 16.44 -4.56 7.54
CA MET A 25 16.51 -3.65 6.39
C MET A 25 17.19 -2.31 6.72
N GLY A 26 17.68 -2.12 7.96
CA GLY A 26 18.31 -0.89 8.42
C GLY A 26 17.36 0.28 8.68
N PHE A 27 16.04 0.12 8.47
CA PHE A 27 15.04 1.18 8.62
C PHE A 27 14.92 1.75 10.03
N LEU A 28 15.29 0.97 11.06
CA LEU A 28 15.18 1.39 12.47
C LEU A 28 16.47 1.97 13.05
N GLN A 29 17.64 1.68 12.48
CA GLN A 29 18.93 2.14 13.06
C GLN A 29 19.71 3.13 12.18
N ARG A 30 19.41 3.27 10.87
CA ARG A 30 20.01 4.33 10.05
C ARG A 30 18.96 4.90 9.11
N LYS A 31 18.79 6.23 9.17
CA LYS A 31 18.07 7.01 8.15
C LYS A 31 18.52 6.52 6.78
N PHE A 32 17.62 5.95 5.98
CA PHE A 32 17.89 5.67 4.58
C PHE A 32 18.38 6.98 3.95
N TYR A 33 19.65 7.05 3.56
CA TYR A 33 20.21 8.30 3.05
C TYR A 33 19.68 8.49 1.62
N LEU A 34 18.66 9.33 1.50
CA LEU A 34 18.23 9.88 0.23
C LEU A 34 19.06 11.14 0.01
N GLY A 35 19.92 11.14 -1.02
CA GLY A 35 20.61 12.36 -1.42
C GLY A 35 19.63 13.46 -1.83
N ASP A 36 20.08 14.71 -1.80
CA ASP A 36 19.22 15.89 -2.03
C ASP A 36 18.42 15.82 -3.34
N ASP A 37 19.03 15.36 -4.44
CA ASP A 37 18.35 15.16 -5.72
C ASP A 37 17.14 14.21 -5.60
N THR A 38 17.31 13.10 -4.87
CA THR A 38 16.22 12.12 -4.67
C THR A 38 15.12 12.68 -3.79
N LEU A 39 15.47 13.43 -2.73
CA LEU A 39 14.50 14.10 -1.88
C LEU A 39 13.69 15.15 -2.67
N MET A 40 14.36 15.94 -3.51
CA MET A 40 13.71 16.92 -4.37
C MET A 40 12.76 16.26 -5.37
N LYS A 41 13.19 15.19 -6.04
CA LYS A 41 12.33 14.39 -6.93
C LYS A 41 11.12 13.82 -6.19
N LEU A 42 11.32 13.27 -5.00
CA LEU A 42 10.24 12.74 -4.16
C LEU A 42 9.24 13.84 -3.78
N ALA A 43 9.69 15.04 -3.41
CA ALA A 43 8.80 16.17 -3.12
C ALA A 43 8.02 16.65 -4.35
N LEU A 44 8.65 16.70 -5.53
CA LEU A 44 7.99 17.08 -6.78
C LEU A 44 6.94 16.04 -7.20
N ILE A 45 7.29 14.76 -7.12
CA ILE A 45 6.38 13.63 -7.37
C ILE A 45 5.20 13.69 -6.40
N PHE A 46 5.44 13.83 -5.10
CA PHE A 46 4.38 13.98 -4.09
C PHE A 46 3.46 15.16 -4.41
N ARG A 47 4.03 16.32 -4.78
CA ARG A 47 3.23 17.49 -5.15
C ARG A 47 2.37 17.24 -6.38
N ALA A 48 2.93 16.65 -7.42
CA ALA A 48 2.21 16.34 -8.65
C ALA A 48 1.04 15.36 -8.40
N LEU A 49 1.24 14.42 -7.47
CA LEU A 49 0.28 13.34 -7.19
C LEU A 49 -0.76 13.70 -6.14
N MET A 50 -0.40 14.49 -5.13
CA MET A 50 -1.24 14.77 -3.96
C MET A 50 -1.76 16.21 -3.95
N GLY A 51 -1.29 17.08 -4.85
CA GLY A 51 -1.64 18.50 -4.90
C GLY A 51 -1.11 19.32 -3.71
N LYS A 52 -0.23 18.74 -2.89
CA LYS A 52 0.27 19.33 -1.63
C LYS A 52 1.78 19.39 -1.64
N LYS A 53 2.37 20.41 -1.00
CA LYS A 53 3.82 20.46 -0.79
C LYS A 53 4.23 19.44 0.28
N LEU A 54 5.26 18.67 -0.01
CA LEU A 54 5.89 17.79 0.98
C LEU A 54 6.92 18.59 1.77
N ASN A 55 6.82 18.58 3.10
CA ASN A 55 7.85 19.19 3.94
C ASN A 55 9.01 18.21 4.13
N LEU A 56 10.10 18.41 3.39
CA LEU A 56 11.28 17.55 3.46
C LEU A 56 11.95 17.50 4.84
N LYS A 57 11.84 18.58 5.63
CA LYS A 57 12.43 18.66 6.99
C LYS A 57 11.60 17.95 8.05
N ARG A 58 10.33 17.70 7.78
CA ARG A 58 9.36 17.04 8.69
C ARG A 58 8.56 15.99 7.93
N MET A 59 9.23 15.28 7.03
CA MET A 59 8.56 14.33 6.16
C MET A 59 7.94 13.22 7.02
N ASP A 60 6.63 13.09 6.92
CA ASP A 60 5.91 11.99 7.54
C ASP A 60 6.36 10.68 6.88
N SER A 61 6.71 9.69 7.69
CA SER A 61 7.20 8.39 7.22
C SER A 61 6.14 7.65 6.41
N GLU A 62 4.85 7.86 6.69
CA GLU A 62 3.77 7.29 5.89
C GLU A 62 3.70 7.92 4.50
N ALA A 63 3.78 9.26 4.42
CA ALA A 63 3.79 9.96 3.14
C ALA A 63 5.00 9.58 2.27
N ALA A 64 6.17 9.39 2.89
CA ALA A 64 7.36 8.89 2.22
C ALA A 64 7.15 7.46 1.67
N ALA A 65 6.62 6.56 2.51
CA ALA A 65 6.36 5.17 2.13
C ALA A 65 5.33 5.07 1.00
N ASP A 66 4.29 5.89 1.00
CA ASP A 66 3.27 5.94 -0.05
C ASP A 66 3.89 6.31 -1.41
N VAL A 67 4.74 7.35 -1.46
CA VAL A 67 5.41 7.78 -2.70
C VAL A 67 6.39 6.72 -3.19
N ILE A 68 7.27 6.25 -2.30
CA ILE A 68 8.29 5.25 -2.64
C ILE A 68 7.62 4.00 -3.21
N SER A 69 6.55 3.53 -2.56
CA SER A 69 5.86 2.31 -2.98
C SER A 69 5.17 2.49 -4.34
N SER A 70 4.59 3.66 -4.62
CA SER A 70 4.03 3.97 -5.95
C SER A 70 5.10 4.06 -7.03
N CYS A 71 6.26 4.67 -6.75
CA CYS A 71 7.40 4.71 -7.66
C CYS A 71 7.94 3.30 -7.96
N ILE A 72 8.09 2.46 -6.93
CA ILE A 72 8.49 1.06 -7.09
C ILE A 72 7.47 0.30 -7.95
N ASN A 73 6.18 0.48 -7.72
CA ASN A 73 5.13 -0.18 -8.51
C ASN A 73 5.14 0.24 -9.98
N LEU A 74 5.30 1.54 -10.24
CA LEU A 74 5.47 2.04 -11.61
C LEU A 74 6.68 1.37 -12.26
N MET A 75 7.83 1.38 -11.59
CA MET A 75 9.05 0.79 -12.15
C MET A 75 8.94 -0.73 -12.32
N TYR A 76 8.33 -1.43 -11.37
CA TYR A 76 8.07 -2.86 -11.47
C TYR A 76 7.25 -3.20 -12.72
N ASN A 77 6.19 -2.44 -12.99
CA ASN A 77 5.38 -2.64 -14.19
C ASN A 77 6.18 -2.36 -15.47
N THR A 78 6.92 -1.26 -15.51
CA THR A 78 7.68 -0.87 -16.69
C THR A 78 8.79 -1.88 -17.03
N LEU A 79 9.48 -2.43 -16.03
CA LEU A 79 10.51 -3.45 -16.27
C LEU A 79 9.89 -4.78 -16.73
N PHE A 80 8.84 -5.24 -16.06
CA PHE A 80 8.43 -6.65 -16.16
C PHE A 80 7.11 -6.90 -16.89
N PHE A 81 6.29 -5.88 -17.12
CA PHE A 81 4.96 -6.02 -17.71
C PHE A 81 4.77 -5.18 -18.97
N ASP A 82 5.50 -4.07 -19.14
CA ASP A 82 5.46 -3.27 -20.36
C ASP A 82 6.47 -3.77 -21.41
N CYS A 83 7.49 -4.54 -21.00
CA CYS A 83 8.51 -5.11 -21.89
C CYS A 83 8.22 -6.58 -22.22
N GLU A 84 7.96 -6.90 -23.50
CA GLU A 84 7.59 -8.26 -23.94
C GLU A 84 8.64 -9.34 -23.62
N THR A 85 9.92 -8.97 -23.60
CA THR A 85 11.03 -9.90 -23.31
C THR A 85 11.10 -10.32 -21.84
N GLN A 86 10.60 -9.49 -20.91
CA GLN A 86 10.61 -9.78 -19.47
C GLN A 86 9.32 -10.42 -18.93
N LYS A 87 8.23 -10.41 -19.71
CA LYS A 87 6.95 -11.07 -19.33
C LYS A 87 7.10 -12.57 -19.07
N LYS A 88 8.10 -13.22 -19.68
CA LYS A 88 8.35 -14.68 -19.56
C LYS A 88 9.13 -15.06 -18.29
N THR A 89 9.83 -14.12 -17.66
CA THR A 89 10.75 -14.39 -16.53
C THR A 89 10.05 -14.40 -15.18
N ILE A 90 8.89 -13.76 -15.03
CA ILE A 90 8.15 -13.74 -13.77
C ILE A 90 7.13 -14.88 -13.73
N ARG A 91 7.54 -16.04 -13.21
CA ARG A 91 6.61 -17.12 -12.82
C ARG A 91 6.13 -17.01 -11.36
N LYS A 92 6.82 -16.25 -10.49
CA LYS A 92 6.57 -16.17 -9.03
C LYS A 92 6.77 -14.76 -8.44
N GLY A 93 6.13 -13.74 -8.99
CA GLY A 93 6.19 -12.35 -8.48
C GLY A 93 4.82 -11.78 -8.08
N PRO A 94 4.77 -10.65 -7.35
CA PRO A 94 3.53 -9.93 -7.10
C PRO A 94 2.79 -9.58 -8.41
N PRO A 95 1.45 -9.53 -8.43
CA PRO A 95 0.73 -9.16 -9.64
C PRO A 95 0.97 -7.69 -9.99
N ALA A 96 0.96 -7.37 -11.28
CA ALA A 96 0.97 -5.99 -11.74
C ALA A 96 -0.27 -5.22 -11.27
N ILE A 97 -0.07 -3.99 -10.83
CA ILE A 97 -1.13 -3.08 -10.39
C ILE A 97 -0.98 -1.76 -11.12
N THR A 98 -2.07 -1.24 -11.67
CA THR A 98 -2.04 0.05 -12.38
C THR A 98 -1.40 1.13 -11.49
N PRO A 99 -0.39 1.87 -11.98
CA PRO A 99 0.24 2.92 -11.20
C PRO A 99 -0.76 4.01 -10.81
N ALA A 100 -0.75 4.44 -9.56
CA ALA A 100 -1.56 5.56 -9.11
C ALA A 100 -0.93 6.87 -9.59
N MET A 101 -1.72 7.71 -10.27
CA MET A 101 -1.26 8.98 -10.86
C MET A 101 -2.11 10.19 -10.40
N SER A 102 -3.03 9.98 -9.46
CA SER A 102 -3.91 11.02 -8.89
C SER A 102 -4.13 10.82 -7.39
N PRO A 103 -4.54 11.85 -6.63
CA PRO A 103 -4.71 11.74 -5.18
C PRO A 103 -5.71 10.64 -4.80
N GLU A 104 -6.80 10.53 -5.54
CA GLU A 104 -7.83 9.51 -5.30
C GLU A 104 -7.37 8.12 -5.72
N ALA A 105 -6.55 7.98 -6.77
CA ALA A 105 -5.93 6.71 -7.12
C ALA A 105 -4.94 6.25 -6.04
N PHE A 106 -4.17 7.18 -5.47
CA PHE A 106 -3.23 6.91 -4.38
C PHE A 106 -3.93 6.30 -3.16
N LYS A 107 -5.09 6.84 -2.78
CA LYS A 107 -5.90 6.27 -1.69
C LYS A 107 -6.30 4.82 -1.96
N LYS A 108 -6.59 4.45 -3.22
CA LYS A 108 -6.91 3.04 -3.57
C LYS A 108 -5.68 2.16 -3.50
N TYR A 109 -4.53 2.65 -3.96
CA TYR A 109 -3.29 1.88 -3.90
C TYR A 109 -2.83 1.65 -2.46
N ARG A 110 -2.91 2.68 -1.60
CA ARG A 110 -2.65 2.56 -0.15
C ARG A 110 -3.59 1.55 0.53
N LEU A 111 -4.89 1.60 0.22
CA LEU A 111 -5.86 0.62 0.73
C LEU A 111 -5.48 -0.81 0.36
N TYR A 112 -5.07 -1.03 -0.89
CA TYR A 112 -4.60 -2.34 -1.34
C TYR A 112 -3.37 -2.80 -0.55
N GLN A 113 -2.39 -1.91 -0.34
CA GLN A 113 -1.19 -2.22 0.43
C GLN A 113 -1.51 -2.55 1.88
N GLN A 114 -2.46 -1.84 2.50
CA GLN A 114 -2.92 -2.14 3.86
C GLN A 114 -3.57 -3.54 3.91
N ILE A 115 -4.49 -3.83 2.99
CA ILE A 115 -5.16 -5.13 2.92
C ILE A 115 -4.17 -6.26 2.68
N ARG A 116 -3.27 -6.14 1.70
CA ARG A 116 -2.30 -7.18 1.37
C ARG A 116 -1.18 -7.28 2.37
N GLY A 117 -0.75 -6.17 2.94
CA GLY A 117 0.22 -6.12 4.03
C GLY A 117 -0.28 -6.88 5.24
N CYS A 118 -1.55 -6.70 5.63
CA CYS A 118 -2.17 -7.47 6.70
C CYS A 118 -2.38 -8.94 6.30
N PHE A 119 -2.92 -9.20 5.09
CA PHE A 119 -3.22 -10.55 4.62
C PHE A 119 -1.96 -11.43 4.49
N ASN A 120 -0.87 -10.88 3.94
CA ASN A 120 0.39 -11.62 3.73
C ASN A 120 1.18 -11.83 5.02
N LYS A 121 0.93 -11.04 6.08
CA LYS A 121 1.58 -11.17 7.38
C LYS A 121 0.94 -12.22 8.29
N LEU A 122 -0.24 -12.71 7.94
CA LEU A 122 -0.86 -13.86 8.60
C LEU A 122 -0.22 -15.14 8.03
N GLN A 123 1.04 -15.39 8.44
CA GLN A 123 1.75 -16.64 8.26
C GLN A 123 1.81 -17.38 9.60
N THR A 124 0.76 -18.14 9.90
CA THR A 124 0.75 -19.27 10.84
C THR A 124 -0.56 -20.01 10.59
N ASP A 125 -0.54 -21.12 9.83
CA ASP A 125 -1.60 -22.14 9.66
C ASP A 125 -3.08 -21.72 9.40
N ASP A 126 -3.39 -20.43 9.32
CA ASP A 126 -4.73 -19.89 9.14
C ASP A 126 -5.23 -20.14 7.72
N THR A 127 -6.51 -20.49 7.61
CA THR A 127 -7.24 -20.53 6.34
C THR A 127 -7.41 -19.13 5.76
N ASP A 128 -7.58 -19.03 4.43
CA ASP A 128 -7.86 -17.75 3.77
C ASP A 128 -9.06 -17.02 4.39
N THR A 129 -10.08 -17.78 4.83
CA THR A 129 -11.27 -17.26 5.51
C THR A 129 -10.93 -16.55 6.82
N GLU A 130 -10.06 -17.12 7.64
CA GLU A 130 -9.59 -16.52 8.90
C GLU A 130 -8.76 -15.27 8.63
N LYS A 131 -7.94 -15.30 7.57
CA LYS A 131 -7.18 -14.13 7.14
C LYS A 131 -8.07 -12.98 6.72
N TYR A 132 -9.11 -13.23 5.93
CA TYR A 132 -10.07 -12.19 5.54
C TYR A 132 -10.80 -11.60 6.75
N LYS A 133 -11.17 -12.42 7.73
CA LYS A 133 -11.79 -11.95 8.99
C LYS A 133 -10.85 -11.05 9.78
N SER A 134 -9.59 -11.46 9.94
CA SER A 134 -8.57 -10.69 10.67
C SER A 134 -8.30 -9.34 9.99
N VAL A 135 -8.14 -9.32 8.67
CA VAL A 135 -7.97 -8.08 7.91
C VAL A 135 -9.20 -7.18 8.04
N ALA A 136 -10.42 -7.71 7.92
CA ALA A 136 -11.64 -6.92 8.06
C ALA A 136 -11.74 -6.28 9.45
N LYS A 137 -11.39 -7.03 10.51
CA LYS A 137 -11.33 -6.53 11.89
C LYS A 137 -10.33 -5.37 12.00
N PHE A 138 -9.09 -5.57 11.52
CA PHE A 138 -8.05 -4.53 11.52
C PHE A 138 -8.52 -3.24 10.81
N LEU A 139 -9.12 -3.35 9.63
CA LEU A 139 -9.60 -2.18 8.88
C LEU A 139 -10.68 -1.40 9.65
N ASN A 140 -11.60 -2.12 10.31
CA ASN A 140 -12.65 -1.51 11.13
C ASN A 140 -12.08 -0.82 12.38
N GLU A 141 -11.19 -1.48 13.11
CA GLU A 141 -10.58 -0.96 14.34
C GLU A 141 -9.73 0.28 14.08
N ASN A 142 -9.05 0.33 12.93
CA ASN A 142 -8.25 1.49 12.52
C ASN A 142 -9.06 2.56 11.77
N GLY A 143 -10.39 2.44 11.70
CA GLY A 143 -11.26 3.43 11.08
C GLY A 143 -11.01 3.64 9.57
N ILE A 144 -10.46 2.65 8.87
CA ILE A 144 -10.16 2.74 7.44
C ILE A 144 -11.48 2.73 6.66
N LYS A 145 -11.75 3.82 5.93
CA LYS A 145 -13.01 3.98 5.20
C LYS A 145 -13.12 3.01 4.02
N LYS A 146 -14.23 2.28 3.95
CA LYS A 146 -14.57 1.42 2.81
C LYS A 146 -14.89 2.26 1.57
N PRO A 147 -14.30 1.94 0.39
CA PRO A 147 -14.65 2.64 -0.84
C PRO A 147 -16.08 2.27 -1.27
N ILE A 148 -16.79 3.23 -1.85
CA ILE A 148 -18.11 2.98 -2.42
C ILE A 148 -17.92 2.29 -3.78
N TYR A 149 -18.31 1.01 -3.87
CA TYR A 149 -18.24 0.24 -5.09
C TYR A 149 -19.32 -0.84 -5.12
N HIS A 150 -20.03 -1.00 -6.24
CA HIS A 150 -21.21 -1.87 -6.35
C HIS A 150 -20.95 -3.35 -6.05
N LYS A 151 -19.70 -3.83 -6.14
CA LYS A 151 -19.34 -5.21 -5.79
C LYS A 151 -19.06 -5.40 -4.29
N LEU A 152 -18.92 -4.32 -3.53
CA LEU A 152 -18.75 -4.39 -2.08
C LEU A 152 -20.11 -4.34 -1.40
N SER A 153 -20.18 -4.91 -0.21
CA SER A 153 -21.37 -4.88 0.63
C SER A 153 -21.77 -3.44 0.95
N LYS A 154 -23.08 -3.22 1.12
CA LYS A 154 -23.64 -1.92 1.53
C LYS A 154 -23.42 -1.59 3.01
N ASP A 155 -22.87 -2.54 3.79
CA ASP A 155 -22.56 -2.32 5.20
C ASP A 155 -21.56 -1.15 5.35
N LYS A 156 -21.62 -0.42 6.45
CA LYS A 156 -20.62 0.62 6.77
C LYS A 156 -19.31 -0.01 7.22
N LYS A 157 -19.34 -1.20 7.82
CA LYS A 157 -18.18 -1.96 8.25
C LYS A 157 -17.58 -2.76 7.09
N TRP A 158 -16.31 -3.10 7.23
CA TRP A 158 -15.63 -4.08 6.41
C TRP A 158 -16.11 -5.48 6.78
N LEU A 159 -16.62 -6.21 5.79
CA LEU A 159 -16.88 -7.63 5.90
C LEU A 159 -15.71 -8.45 5.32
N PRO A 160 -15.50 -9.70 5.77
CA PRO A 160 -14.47 -10.57 5.20
C PRO A 160 -14.63 -10.75 3.68
N SER A 161 -15.87 -10.85 3.20
CA SER A 161 -16.20 -10.91 1.77
C SER A 161 -15.80 -9.64 1.01
N ASP A 162 -15.88 -8.47 1.64
CA ASP A 162 -15.40 -7.21 1.03
C ASP A 162 -13.88 -7.26 0.84
N VAL A 163 -13.15 -7.75 1.84
CA VAL A 163 -11.69 -7.89 1.78
C VAL A 163 -11.29 -8.88 0.69
N GLU A 164 -11.99 -10.00 0.58
CA GLU A 164 -11.75 -11.00 -0.45
C GLU A 164 -11.90 -10.43 -1.87
N ILE A 165 -12.87 -9.54 -2.07
CA ILE A 165 -13.15 -8.88 -3.36
C ILE A 165 -12.09 -7.85 -3.72
N ILE A 166 -11.46 -7.19 -2.73
CA ILE A 166 -10.38 -6.22 -2.95
C ILE A 166 -9.07 -6.94 -3.28
N ARG A 167 -8.95 -7.33 -4.55
CA ARG A 167 -7.74 -7.87 -5.17
C ARG A 167 -7.16 -6.92 -6.20
N HIS A 168 -5.95 -7.25 -6.69
CA HIS A 168 -5.20 -6.47 -7.66
C HIS A 168 -6.05 -6.04 -8.87
N LYS A 169 -6.86 -6.93 -9.46
CA LYS A 169 -7.73 -6.61 -10.61
C LYS A 169 -8.73 -5.49 -10.31
N LEU A 170 -9.41 -5.56 -9.17
CA LEU A 170 -10.39 -4.54 -8.78
C LEU A 170 -9.69 -3.22 -8.49
N ILE A 171 -8.60 -3.25 -7.74
CA ILE A 171 -7.84 -2.05 -7.38
C ILE A 171 -7.28 -1.36 -8.61
N SER A 172 -6.66 -2.10 -9.54
CA SER A 172 -6.21 -1.58 -10.83
C SER A 172 -7.34 -0.89 -11.59
N LYS A 173 -8.55 -1.48 -11.63
CA LYS A 173 -9.71 -0.86 -12.27
C LYS A 173 -10.13 0.46 -11.60
N LEU A 174 -10.13 0.50 -10.27
CA LEU A 174 -10.47 1.70 -9.51
C LEU A 174 -9.42 2.81 -9.68
N ILE A 175 -8.13 2.44 -9.68
CA ILE A 175 -7.01 3.34 -9.94
C ILE A 175 -7.12 3.92 -11.35
N ALA A 176 -7.31 3.08 -12.37
CA ALA A 176 -7.44 3.51 -13.76
C ALA A 176 -8.58 4.53 -13.95
N ARG A 177 -9.73 4.28 -13.31
CA ARG A 177 -10.87 5.22 -13.31
C ARG A 177 -10.48 6.58 -12.70
N ASN A 178 -9.84 6.57 -11.54
CA ASN A 178 -9.45 7.79 -10.83
C ASN A 178 -8.34 8.56 -11.56
N ASN A 179 -7.41 7.86 -12.22
CA ASN A 179 -6.41 8.49 -13.07
C ASN A 179 -7.08 9.19 -14.27
N LYS A 180 -7.99 8.50 -14.96
CA LYS A 180 -8.71 9.06 -16.11
C LYS A 180 -9.52 10.31 -15.74
N ASN A 181 -10.23 10.27 -14.61
CA ASN A 181 -10.99 11.43 -14.13
C ASN A 181 -10.08 12.63 -13.87
N PHE A 182 -8.95 12.41 -13.20
CA PHE A 182 -7.99 13.47 -12.89
C PHE A 182 -7.34 14.08 -14.14
N GLU A 183 -7.01 13.26 -15.14
CA GLU A 183 -6.51 13.76 -16.43
C GLU A 183 -7.56 14.60 -17.16
N ASN A 184 -8.83 14.22 -17.11
CA ASN A 184 -9.90 15.02 -17.69
C ASN A 184 -10.07 16.35 -16.95
N GLU A 185 -10.02 16.36 -15.61
CA GLU A 185 -10.10 17.58 -14.80
C GLU A 185 -8.96 18.55 -15.12
N LYS A 186 -7.72 18.05 -15.27
CA LYS A 186 -6.56 18.86 -15.68
C LYS A 186 -6.74 19.48 -17.07
N ARG A 187 -7.31 18.74 -18.03
CA ARG A 187 -7.54 19.25 -19.40
C ARG A 187 -8.63 20.29 -19.49
N VAL A 188 -9.58 20.30 -18.55
CA VAL A 188 -10.66 21.30 -18.49
C VAL A 188 -10.22 22.55 -17.72
N ALA A 189 -9.24 22.42 -16.81
CA ALA A 189 -8.73 23.50 -15.99
C ALA A 189 -7.52 24.26 -16.59
N GLY A 190 -6.96 23.77 -17.70
CA GLY A 190 -5.85 24.39 -18.44
C GLY A 190 -6.32 24.90 -19.80
#